data_AF-A0AAP8N7X5-F1
#
_entry.id   AF-A0AAP8N7X5-F1
#
_cell.length_a   1.000
_cell.length_b   1.000
_cell.length_c   1.000
_cell.angle_alpha   90.00
_cell.angle_beta   90.00
_cell.angle_gamma   90.00
#
_symmetry.space_group_name_H-M   'P 1'
#
loop_
_entity.id
_entity.type
_entity.pdbx_description
1 polymer ?
#
loop_
_entity_poly.entity_id
_entity_poly.type
_entity_poly.pdbx_seq_one_letter_code
_entity_poly.pdbx_strand_id
1 'polypeptide(L)'
;RMNVTTIFGGAGMQPQIDNLRRGVDILVACPGRLLDHMDAGHAKLDAVEVLVLDEADRMLDMGFLPQMKRIMGRVPKQRQTLLF
;
A
#
# COMPACT_ATOMS: atom_id res chain seq x y z
N ARG A 1 16.17 8.26 11.14
CA ARG A 1 16.36 6.94 10.51
C ARG A 1 15.05 6.61 9.82
N MET A 2 15.05 6.34 8.52
CA MET A 2 13.81 5.95 7.82
C MET A 2 13.47 4.49 8.15
N ASN A 3 12.19 4.23 8.39
CA ASN A 3 11.64 2.91 8.67
C ASN A 3 10.84 2.42 7.46
N VAL A 4 11.16 1.20 7.02
CA VAL A 4 10.55 0.56 5.86
C VAL A 4 9.73 -0.64 6.32
N THR A 5 8.51 -0.78 5.82
CA THR A 5 7.63 -1.92 6.10
C THR A 5 7.16 -2.56 4.81
N THR A 6 7.08 -3.89 4.82
CA THR A 6 6.51 -4.68 3.73
C THR A 6 5.17 -5.30 4.16
N ILE A 7 4.19 -5.27 3.25
CA ILE A 7 2.84 -5.78 3.49
C ILE A 7 2.43 -6.71 2.35
N PHE A 8 2.27 -8.00 2.64
CA PHE A 8 1.91 -9.00 1.64
C PHE A 8 1.23 -10.21 2.26
N GLY A 9 0.50 -10.95 1.41
CA GLY A 9 -0.20 -12.19 1.76
C GLY A 9 0.75 -13.30 2.23
N GLY A 10 0.25 -14.32 2.94
CA GLY A 10 1.06 -15.45 3.41
C GLY A 10 1.94 -15.17 4.64
N ALA A 11 2.27 -13.91 4.92
CA ALA A 11 2.91 -13.49 6.18
C ALA A 11 1.85 -13.18 7.27
N GLY A 12 2.27 -13.32 8.54
CA GLY A 12 1.42 -13.04 9.70
C GLY A 12 0.90 -11.61 9.74
N MET A 13 -0.36 -11.44 10.15
CA MET A 13 -1.04 -10.15 10.19
C MET A 13 -0.50 -9.25 11.31
N GLN A 14 -0.33 -9.79 12.52
CA GLN A 14 0.03 -9.00 13.71
C GLN A 14 1.35 -8.23 13.57
N PRO A 15 2.46 -8.82 13.05
CA PRO A 15 3.68 -8.07 12.84
C PRO A 15 3.51 -6.89 11.88
N GLN A 16 2.68 -7.03 10.85
CA GLN A 16 2.38 -5.95 9.90
C GLN A 16 1.59 -4.82 10.58
N ILE A 17 0.61 -5.17 11.43
CA ILE A 17 -0.13 -4.19 12.25
C ILE A 17 0.81 -3.44 13.19
N ASP A 18 1.69 -4.15 13.90
CA ASP A 18 2.60 -3.55 14.87
C ASP A 18 3.60 -2.60 14.19
N ASN A 19 4.07 -2.94 13.00
CA ASN A 19 4.92 -2.07 12.20
C ASN A 19 4.18 -0.82 11.71
N LEU A 20 2.95 -0.97 11.20
CA LEU A 20 2.11 0.17 10.79
C LEU A 20 1.86 1.14 11.96
N ARG A 21 1.57 0.61 13.15
CA ARG A 21 1.32 1.42 14.37
C ARG A 21 2.53 2.22 14.84
N ARG A 22 3.75 1.76 14.55
CA ARG A 22 4.99 2.48 14.89
C ARG A 22 5.27 3.67 13.97
N GLY A 23 4.53 3.80 12.87
CA GLY A 23 4.79 4.76 11.81
C GLY A 23 5.77 4.20 10.77
N VAL A 24 5.49 4.50 9.51
CA VAL A 24 6.21 3.97 8.35
C VAL A 24 6.53 5.11 7.39
N ASP A 25 7.80 5.26 7.04
CA ASP A 25 8.24 6.27 6.06
C ASP A 25 8.12 5.73 4.64
N ILE A 26 8.40 4.43 4.44
CA ILE A 26 8.28 3.74 3.15
C ILE A 26 7.48 2.45 3.34
N LEU A 27 6.39 2.32 2.61
CA LEU A 27 5.54 1.14 2.58
C LEU A 27 5.62 0.46 1.20
N VAL A 28 6.04 -0.81 1.18
CA VAL A 28 5.98 -1.66 -0.02
C VAL A 28 4.89 -2.69 0.20
N ALA A 29 3.92 -2.78 -0.70
CA ALA A 29 2.77 -3.64 -0.45
C ALA A 29 2.16 -4.31 -1.68
N CYS A 30 1.69 -5.55 -1.52
CA CYS A 30 0.80 -6.19 -2.48
C CYS A 30 -0.63 -5.66 -2.29
N PRO A 31 -1.38 -5.35 -3.37
CA PRO A 31 -2.68 -4.67 -3.29
C PRO A 31 -3.69 -5.34 -2.35
N GLY A 32 -3.82 -6.67 -2.41
CA GLY A 32 -4.79 -7.42 -1.60
C GLY A 32 -4.58 -7.23 -0.09
N ARG A 33 -3.36 -7.51 0.41
CA ARG A 33 -3.08 -7.39 1.85
C ARG A 33 -3.13 -5.94 2.32
N LEU A 34 -2.70 -4.98 1.49
CA LEU A 34 -2.82 -3.57 1.84
C LEU A 34 -4.29 -3.16 2.04
N LEU A 35 -5.18 -3.62 1.16
CA LEU A 35 -6.62 -3.38 1.32
C LEU A 35 -7.17 -3.99 2.59
N ASP A 36 -6.77 -5.21 2.97
CA ASP A 36 -7.19 -5.81 4.24
C ASP A 36 -6.84 -4.90 5.43
N HIS A 37 -5.63 -4.33 5.45
CA HIS A 37 -5.21 -3.39 6.49
C HIS A 37 -5.97 -2.06 6.42
N MET A 38 -6.27 -1.55 5.24
CA MET A 38 -7.01 -0.30 5.07
C MET A 38 -8.48 -0.45 5.49
N ASP A 39 -9.12 -1.55 5.11
CA ASP A 39 -10.53 -1.84 5.44
C ASP A 39 -10.69 -2.10 6.94
N ALA A 40 -9.70 -2.73 7.60
CA ALA A 40 -9.66 -2.90 9.05
C ALA A 40 -9.22 -1.63 9.81
N GLY A 41 -8.82 -0.55 9.12
CA GLY A 41 -8.38 0.70 9.74
C GLY A 41 -6.98 0.66 10.34
N HIS A 42 -6.16 -0.34 10.01
CA HIS A 42 -4.76 -0.46 10.44
C HIS A 42 -3.81 0.43 9.63
N ALA A 43 -4.16 0.74 8.38
CA ALA A 43 -3.36 1.58 7.48
C ALA A 43 -4.19 2.77 6.97
N LYS A 44 -3.59 3.95 7.01
CA LYS A 44 -4.10 5.19 6.38
C LYS A 44 -3.03 5.71 5.43
N LEU A 45 -3.45 6.17 4.26
CA LEU A 45 -2.56 6.62 3.18
C LEU A 45 -2.70 8.13 2.90
N ASP A 46 -3.35 8.85 3.81
CA ASP A 46 -3.65 10.29 3.72
C ASP A 46 -2.41 11.19 3.79
N ALA A 47 -1.29 10.67 4.29
CA ALA A 47 0.01 11.37 4.33
C ALA A 47 0.97 10.98 3.19
N VAL A 48 0.52 10.21 2.20
CA VAL A 48 1.39 9.77 1.10
C VAL A 48 1.65 10.92 0.12
N GLU A 49 2.94 11.28 0.00
CA GLU A 49 3.41 12.32 -0.93
C GLU A 49 3.98 11.74 -2.24
N VAL A 50 4.43 10.48 -2.20
CA VAL A 50 5.01 9.75 -3.35
C VAL A 50 4.35 8.39 -3.48
N LEU A 51 3.78 8.11 -4.65
CA LEU A 51 3.21 6.80 -5.00
C LEU A 51 4.01 6.18 -6.15
N VAL A 52 4.49 4.97 -5.95
CA VAL A 52 5.15 4.17 -7.00
C VAL A 52 4.24 3.01 -7.36
N LEU A 53 4.01 2.83 -8.66
CA LEU A 53 3.31 1.68 -9.22
C LEU A 53 4.30 0.96 -10.14
N ASP A 54 4.81 -0.16 -9.65
CA ASP A 54 5.77 -1.01 -10.36
C ASP A 54 5.04 -2.21 -10.95
N GLU A 55 5.39 -2.62 -12.18
CA GLU A 55 4.73 -3.73 -12.90
C GLU A 55 3.20 -3.50 -13.00
N ALA A 56 2.82 -2.24 -13.26
CA ALA A 56 1.42 -1.82 -13.19
C ALA A 56 0.54 -2.54 -14.21
N ASP A 57 1.06 -2.77 -15.42
CA ASP A 57 0.46 -3.55 -16.49
C ASP A 57 0.21 -5.01 -16.08
N ARG A 58 1.21 -5.66 -15.48
CA ARG A 58 1.08 -7.03 -14.97
C ARG A 58 0.04 -7.12 -13.87
N MET A 59 -0.06 -6.12 -13.00
CA MET A 59 -1.12 -6.06 -12.00
C MET A 59 -2.52 -5.97 -12.62
N LEU A 60 -2.67 -5.31 -13.78
CA LEU A 60 -3.94 -5.29 -14.51
C LEU A 60 -4.28 -6.70 -15.03
N ASP A 61 -3.32 -7.40 -15.61
CA ASP A 61 -3.49 -8.76 -16.15
C ASP A 61 -3.84 -9.77 -15.06
N MET A 62 -3.29 -9.59 -13.85
CA MET A 62 -3.61 -10.40 -12.67
C MET A 62 -4.99 -10.08 -12.07
N GLY A 63 -5.73 -9.11 -12.63
CA GLY A 63 -7.05 -8.72 -12.17
C GLY A 63 -7.04 -7.79 -10.94
N PHE A 64 -5.91 -7.17 -10.61
CA PHE A 64 -5.80 -6.27 -9.45
C PHE A 64 -6.33 -4.86 -9.70
N LEU A 65 -6.78 -4.53 -10.91
CA LEU A 65 -7.29 -3.20 -11.23
C LEU A 65 -8.34 -2.67 -10.24
N PRO A 66 -9.36 -3.43 -9.81
CA PRO A 66 -10.34 -2.95 -8.83
C PRO A 66 -9.69 -2.59 -7.48
N GLN A 67 -8.72 -3.39 -7.06
CA GLN A 67 -8.00 -3.18 -5.81
C GLN A 67 -7.10 -1.95 -5.88
N MET A 68 -6.34 -1.80 -6.97
CA MET A 68 -5.52 -0.63 -7.23
C MET A 68 -6.35 0.65 -7.25
N LYS A 69 -7.51 0.66 -7.92
CA LYS A 69 -8.42 1.80 -7.94
C LYS A 69 -8.87 2.20 -6.53
N ARG A 70 -9.20 1.23 -5.67
CA ARG A 70 -9.57 1.49 -4.27
C ARG A 70 -8.40 2.08 -3.48
N ILE A 71 -7.20 1.53 -3.62
CA ILE A 71 -5.99 2.04 -2.94
C ILE A 71 -5.71 3.48 -3.40
N MET A 72 -5.59 3.72 -4.71
CA MET A 72 -5.31 5.04 -5.27
C MET A 72 -6.38 6.09 -4.89
N GLY A 73 -7.64 5.67 -4.72
CA GLY A 73 -8.72 6.54 -4.24
C GLY A 73 -8.58 6.98 -2.78
N ARG A 74 -7.69 6.36 -2.00
CA ARG A 74 -7.40 6.70 -0.60
C ARG A 74 -6.08 7.46 -0.42
N VAL A 75 -5.34 7.67 -1.51
CA VAL A 75 -4.11 8.44 -1.55
C VAL A 75 -4.43 9.89 -1.97
N PRO A 76 -3.81 10.93 -1.37
CA PRO A 76 -4.01 12.32 -1.75
C PRO A 76 -3.85 12.57 -3.25
N LYS A 77 -4.69 13.46 -3.82
CA LYS A 77 -4.59 13.83 -5.25
C LYS A 77 -3.29 14.58 -5.57
N GLN A 78 -2.86 15.43 -4.65
CA GLN A 78 -1.59 16.14 -4.75
C GLN A 78 -0.48 15.22 -4.22
N ARG A 79 0.18 14.54 -5.15
CA ARG A 79 1.30 13.62 -4.89
C ARG A 79 2.16 13.51 -6.15
N GLN A 80 3.40 13.08 -5.99
CA GLN A 80 4.18 12.57 -7.12
C GLN A 80 3.77 11.12 -7.38
N THR A 81 3.45 10.78 -8.63
CA THR A 81 3.20 9.39 -9.03
C THR A 81 4.26 8.97 -10.04
N LEU A 82 4.94 7.86 -9.76
CA LEU A 82 5.89 7.24 -10.68
C LEU A 82 5.35 5.88 -11.12
N LEU A 83 5.49 5.58 -12.40
CA LEU A 83 5.11 4.33 -13.03
C LEU A 83 6.37 3.72 -13.62
N PHE A 84 6.61 2.45 -13.34
CA PHE A 84 7.74 1.69 -13.87
C PHE A 84 7.23 0.38 -14.49
#